data_AF-A0A916CJC6-F1
#
_entry.id   AF-A0A916CJC6-F1
#
_cell.length_a   1.000
_cell.length_b   1.000
_cell.length_c   1.000
_cell.angle_alpha   90.00
_cell.angle_beta   90.00
_cell.angle_gamma   90.00
#
_symmetry.space_group_name_H-M   'P 1'
#
loop_
_entity.id
_entity.type
_entity.pdbx_description
1 polymer ?
#
loop_
_entity_poly.entity_id
_entity_poly.type
_entity_poly.pdbx_seq_one_letter_code
_entity_poly.pdbx_strand_id
1 'polypeptide(L)'
;MTRKEWTIISILGATVVFVFSCLACLILGMLTPTSTQKPALVSTKPPPTLPPQPTATRKPVAKGEIVIKDEKFIQHGQGLYWIRTLYNPGTQTVGSVYIYVDAFDSTDTVFDSNYEVAPCVYPGEIRKVVSYAKLPDKLKFGRYTTRAVSQSSGCAGMQFEQNPLSVISMEIQTTGRVVAVIGNSSDKHLRDVGVDALAYDSTDEYIGSTHPFLNLVPAHGKARIELGFFEPWGRISKVEIYPAFRSITRIE
;
A
#
# COMPACT_ATOMS: atom_id res chain seq x y z
N MET A 1 49.43 46.86 13.47
CA MET A 1 49.77 45.44 13.20
C MET A 1 48.54 44.79 12.58
N THR A 2 48.30 45.04 11.29
CA THR A 2 48.67 44.24 10.11
C THR A 2 47.73 43.06 9.85
N ARG A 3 46.80 43.33 8.91
CA ARG A 3 45.95 42.38 8.16
C ARG A 3 46.76 41.20 7.62
N LYS A 4 46.11 40.04 7.49
CA LYS A 4 46.41 39.07 6.43
C LYS A 4 45.12 38.62 5.75
N GLU A 5 44.93 39.17 4.56
CA GLU A 5 44.02 38.73 3.51
C GLU A 5 44.54 37.40 2.94
N TRP A 6 43.64 36.47 2.63
CA TRP A 6 43.92 35.33 1.76
C TRP A 6 42.99 35.42 0.54
N THR A 7 43.53 36.03 -0.51
CA THR A 7 43.17 35.85 -1.92
C THR A 7 43.89 34.60 -2.45
N ILE A 8 43.36 33.95 -3.51
CA ILE A 8 43.98 33.02 -4.50
C ILE A 8 43.10 31.75 -4.65
N ILE A 9 42.69 31.23 -5.83
CA ILE A 9 42.92 31.52 -7.26
C ILE A 9 41.75 30.86 -8.03
N SER A 10 41.25 31.52 -9.06
CA SER A 10 40.39 30.94 -10.11
C SER A 10 41.25 30.12 -11.08
N ILE A 11 40.88 28.86 -11.36
CA ILE A 11 41.41 28.10 -12.50
C ILE A 11 40.28 27.79 -13.48
N LEU A 12 40.29 28.55 -14.58
CA LEU A 12 39.73 28.18 -15.87
C LEU A 12 40.61 27.09 -16.51
N GLY A 13 40.00 26.17 -17.24
CA GLY A 13 40.66 25.25 -18.18
C GLY A 13 40.18 23.80 -17.95
N ALA A 14 39.83 22.99 -18.94
CA ALA A 14 39.98 23.13 -20.38
C ALA A 14 38.93 22.24 -21.06
N THR A 15 38.41 22.74 -22.17
CA THR A 15 37.64 22.03 -23.18
C THR A 15 38.48 20.90 -23.75
N VAL A 16 38.05 19.64 -23.59
CA VAL A 16 38.63 18.50 -24.31
C VAL A 16 37.63 18.08 -25.38
N VAL A 17 37.90 18.54 -26.60
CA VAL A 17 37.31 18.04 -27.83
C VAL A 17 38.11 16.81 -28.25
N PHE A 18 37.53 15.62 -28.13
CA PHE A 18 38.07 14.42 -28.76
C PHE A 18 37.38 14.21 -30.11
N VAL A 19 38.05 14.64 -31.18
CA VAL A 19 37.82 14.18 -32.54
C VAL A 19 38.65 12.92 -32.73
N PHE A 20 38.02 11.75 -32.84
CA PHE A 20 38.62 10.58 -33.48
C PHE A 20 37.86 10.27 -34.75
N SER A 21 38.42 10.77 -35.84
CA SER A 21 38.27 10.24 -37.19
C SER A 21 39.22 9.04 -37.32
N CYS A 22 38.70 7.84 -37.60
CA CYS A 22 39.16 7.04 -38.74
C CYS A 22 38.45 5.69 -38.84
N LEU A 23 38.42 5.22 -40.08
CA LEU A 23 38.21 3.85 -40.56
C LEU A 23 36.77 3.38 -40.76
N ALA A 24 36.35 3.64 -42.01
CA ALA A 24 35.43 2.83 -42.78
C ALA A 24 35.73 1.32 -42.63
N CYS A 25 34.71 0.56 -42.23
CA CYS A 25 34.58 -0.83 -42.62
C CYS A 25 33.23 -0.98 -43.32
N LEU A 26 33.31 -1.06 -44.64
CA LEU A 26 32.22 -1.34 -45.55
C LEU A 26 31.78 -2.79 -45.33
N ILE A 27 30.64 -3.01 -44.68
CA ILE A 27 29.91 -4.28 -44.75
C ILE A 27 28.51 -3.96 -45.26
N LEU A 28 28.32 -4.09 -46.57
CA LEU A 28 27.00 -4.23 -47.17
C LEU A 28 26.44 -5.61 -46.77
N GLY A 29 25.82 -5.67 -45.59
CA GLY A 29 24.88 -6.72 -45.24
C GLY A 29 23.50 -6.30 -45.70
N MET A 30 22.92 -7.05 -46.65
CA MET A 30 21.55 -6.85 -47.10
C MET A 30 20.58 -7.02 -45.93
N LEU A 31 20.05 -5.91 -45.42
CA LEU A 31 18.90 -5.93 -44.52
C LEU A 31 17.67 -6.24 -45.38
N THR A 32 17.23 -7.48 -45.37
CA THR A 32 15.88 -7.84 -45.78
C THR A 32 14.88 -7.15 -44.85
N PRO A 33 13.80 -6.54 -45.38
CA PRO A 33 12.75 -5.99 -44.53
C PRO A 33 12.12 -7.13 -43.72
N THR A 34 12.38 -7.13 -42.41
CA THR A 34 11.69 -8.02 -41.49
C THR A 34 10.26 -7.51 -41.36
N SER A 35 9.34 -8.23 -42.00
CA SER A 35 7.90 -8.04 -41.85
C SER A 35 7.51 -8.29 -40.40
N THR A 36 7.12 -7.24 -39.68
CA THR A 36 6.48 -7.35 -38.37
C THR A 36 5.08 -7.92 -38.57
N GLN A 37 4.96 -9.25 -38.58
CA GLN A 37 3.67 -9.90 -38.42
C GLN A 37 3.17 -9.69 -37.00
N LYS A 38 2.00 -9.06 -36.90
CA LYS A 38 1.18 -8.99 -35.69
C LYS A 38 0.99 -10.42 -35.14
N PRO A 39 1.32 -10.69 -33.87
CA PRO A 39 1.09 -12.01 -33.28
C PRO A 39 -0.37 -12.42 -33.44
N ALA A 40 -0.59 -13.61 -34.00
CA ALA A 40 -1.90 -14.21 -34.02
C ALA A 40 -2.36 -14.42 -32.57
N LEU A 41 -3.52 -13.86 -32.22
CA LEU A 41 -4.20 -14.18 -30.97
C LEU A 41 -4.59 -15.66 -31.05
N VAL A 42 -3.86 -16.52 -30.34
CA VAL A 42 -4.34 -17.85 -30.02
C VAL A 42 -5.45 -17.65 -28.99
N SER A 43 -6.69 -17.78 -29.45
CA SER A 43 -7.85 -17.89 -28.58
C SER A 43 -7.70 -19.18 -27.77
N THR A 44 -7.19 -19.05 -26.55
CA THR A 44 -7.29 -20.12 -25.56
C THR A 44 -8.74 -20.14 -25.11
N LYS A 45 -9.37 -21.30 -25.26
CA LYS A 45 -10.68 -21.61 -24.69
C LYS A 45 -10.71 -21.08 -23.25
N PRO A 46 -11.69 -20.25 -22.86
CA PRO A 46 -11.74 -19.72 -21.50
C PRO A 46 -11.69 -20.88 -20.50
N PRO A 47 -10.90 -20.74 -19.41
CA PRO A 47 -10.87 -21.74 -18.37
C PRO A 47 -12.30 -22.04 -17.89
N PRO A 48 -12.60 -23.29 -17.51
CA PRO A 48 -13.93 -23.66 -17.08
C PRO A 48 -14.39 -22.70 -15.98
N THR A 49 -15.51 -22.05 -16.23
CA THR A 49 -16.19 -21.18 -15.27
C THR A 49 -16.38 -21.98 -13.98
N LEU A 50 -15.71 -21.57 -12.91
CA LEU A 50 -15.97 -22.12 -11.59
C LEU A 50 -17.47 -21.99 -11.30
N PRO A 51 -18.10 -23.00 -10.66
CA PRO A 51 -19.49 -22.89 -10.24
C PRO A 51 -19.69 -21.56 -9.50
N PRO A 52 -20.78 -20.82 -9.77
CA PRO A 52 -21.06 -19.58 -9.06
C PRO A 52 -20.99 -19.85 -7.56
N GLN A 53 -20.03 -19.19 -6.90
CA GLN A 53 -19.88 -19.28 -5.47
C GLN A 53 -21.20 -18.81 -4.84
N PRO A 54 -21.80 -19.58 -3.93
CA PRO A 54 -23.13 -19.27 -3.40
C PRO A 54 -23.14 -17.86 -2.81
N THR A 55 -23.99 -17.00 -3.39
CA THR A 55 -24.22 -15.64 -2.89
C THR A 55 -24.95 -15.76 -1.56
N ALA A 56 -24.22 -15.64 -0.45
CA ALA A 56 -24.82 -15.62 0.88
C ALA A 56 -25.78 -14.42 1.01
N THR A 57 -27.06 -14.70 1.27
CA THR A 57 -28.06 -13.70 1.63
C THR A 57 -27.59 -12.97 2.89
N ARG A 58 -27.13 -11.71 2.75
CA ARG A 58 -26.61 -10.93 3.88
C ARG A 58 -27.73 -10.56 4.84
N LYS A 59 -27.63 -11.02 6.09
CA LYS A 59 -28.45 -10.57 7.22
C LYS A 59 -28.25 -9.04 7.40
N PRO A 60 -29.28 -8.27 7.81
CA PRO A 60 -29.11 -6.87 8.15
C PRO A 60 -27.96 -6.70 9.14
N VAL A 61 -26.99 -5.87 8.77
CA VAL A 61 -25.79 -5.56 9.56
C VAL A 61 -26.26 -4.89 10.85
N ALA A 62 -25.92 -5.48 11.99
CA ALA A 62 -26.31 -4.93 13.29
C ALA A 62 -25.65 -3.55 13.50
N LYS A 63 -26.28 -2.68 14.29
CA LYS A 63 -25.73 -1.36 14.60
C LYS A 63 -24.32 -1.52 15.23
N GLY A 64 -23.30 -0.93 14.61
CA GLY A 64 -21.90 -1.03 15.05
C GLY A 64 -21.11 -2.21 14.46
N GLU A 65 -21.66 -2.91 13.47
CA GLU A 65 -20.96 -3.99 12.77
C GLU A 65 -20.22 -3.45 11.54
N ILE A 66 -18.94 -3.81 11.41
CA ILE A 66 -18.10 -3.49 10.27
C ILE A 66 -18.39 -4.47 9.15
N VAL A 67 -18.56 -3.96 7.94
CA VAL A 67 -18.74 -4.77 6.75
C VAL A 67 -17.39 -5.00 6.11
N ILE A 68 -17.00 -6.27 5.98
CA ILE A 68 -15.90 -6.67 5.11
C ILE A 68 -16.41 -6.79 3.68
N LYS A 69 -15.71 -6.15 2.75
CA LYS A 69 -15.92 -6.21 1.31
C LYS A 69 -14.60 -6.54 0.61
N ASP A 70 -14.72 -6.98 -0.65
CA ASP A 70 -13.63 -7.07 -1.61
C ASP A 70 -12.37 -7.77 -1.07
N GLU A 71 -12.54 -9.01 -0.60
CA GLU A 71 -11.41 -9.83 -0.14
C GLU A 71 -10.59 -10.33 -1.33
N LYS A 72 -9.29 -9.99 -1.34
CA LYS A 72 -8.33 -10.46 -2.33
C LYS A 72 -7.20 -11.22 -1.63
N PHE A 73 -6.93 -12.44 -2.11
CA PHE A 73 -5.80 -13.24 -1.69
C PHE A 73 -4.70 -13.17 -2.75
N ILE A 74 -3.46 -13.03 -2.30
CA ILE A 74 -2.27 -13.03 -3.15
C ILE A 74 -1.19 -13.85 -2.48
N GLN A 75 -0.57 -14.73 -3.26
CA GLN A 75 0.65 -15.43 -2.87
C GLN A 75 1.81 -14.92 -3.72
N HIS A 76 2.86 -14.42 -3.08
CA HIS A 76 4.10 -14.02 -3.74
C HIS A 76 5.29 -14.70 -3.05
N GLY A 77 5.90 -15.67 -3.74
CA GLY A 77 6.90 -16.54 -3.13
C GLY A 77 6.31 -17.27 -1.92
N GLN A 78 6.89 -17.02 -0.74
CA GLN A 78 6.42 -17.54 0.54
C GLN A 78 5.45 -16.60 1.27
N GLY A 79 5.27 -15.37 0.80
CA GLY A 79 4.36 -14.43 1.45
C GLY A 79 2.92 -14.68 1.01
N LEU A 80 2.02 -14.78 1.98
CA LEU A 80 0.58 -14.88 1.81
C LEU A 80 -0.06 -13.58 2.29
N TYR A 81 -0.84 -12.95 1.43
CA TYR A 81 -1.39 -11.62 1.67
C TYR A 81 -2.90 -11.65 1.48
N TRP A 82 -3.61 -11.05 2.43
CA TRP A 82 -5.05 -10.90 2.38
C TRP A 82 -5.41 -9.44 2.50
N ILE A 83 -5.96 -8.89 1.42
CA ILE A 83 -6.39 -7.50 1.34
C ILE A 83 -7.89 -7.49 1.52
N ARG A 84 -8.38 -6.66 2.42
CA ARG A 84 -9.82 -6.55 2.72
C ARG A 84 -10.21 -5.10 2.81
N THR A 85 -11.38 -4.77 2.28
CA THR A 85 -12.00 -3.46 2.45
C THR A 85 -12.91 -3.50 3.66
N LEU A 86 -12.60 -2.72 4.67
CA LEU A 86 -13.49 -2.43 5.79
C LEU A 86 -14.36 -1.23 5.44
N TYR A 87 -15.64 -1.36 5.70
CA TYR A 87 -16.61 -0.28 5.56
C TYR A 87 -17.46 -0.19 6.81
N ASN A 88 -17.60 1.01 7.38
CA ASN A 88 -18.54 1.28 8.46
C ASN A 88 -19.82 1.92 7.89
N PRO A 89 -20.89 1.13 7.61
CA PRO A 89 -22.18 1.68 7.20
C PRO A 89 -22.96 2.33 8.34
N GLY A 90 -22.51 2.17 9.58
CA GLY A 90 -23.19 2.65 10.77
C GLY A 90 -23.04 4.15 10.98
N THR A 91 -23.78 4.67 11.95
CA THR A 91 -23.72 6.09 12.37
C THR A 91 -22.77 6.33 13.54
N GLN A 92 -22.09 5.29 14.03
CA GLN A 92 -21.17 5.35 15.16
C GLN A 92 -19.81 4.83 14.74
N THR A 93 -18.75 5.45 15.26
CA THR A 93 -17.38 4.94 15.11
C THR A 93 -17.29 3.55 15.70
N VAL A 94 -16.72 2.62 14.95
CA VAL A 94 -16.39 1.30 15.47
C VAL A 94 -14.99 1.34 16.03
N GLY A 95 -14.83 0.72 17.21
CA GLY A 95 -13.54 0.52 17.86
C GLY A 95 -12.53 -0.24 17.02
N SER A 96 -11.40 -0.59 17.63
CA SER A 96 -10.41 -1.44 16.97
C SER A 96 -11.07 -2.75 16.50
N VAL A 97 -10.79 -3.12 15.26
CA VAL A 97 -11.31 -4.36 14.66
C VAL A 97 -10.16 -5.34 14.56
N TYR A 98 -10.28 -6.45 15.26
CA TYR A 98 -9.32 -7.54 15.19
C TYR A 98 -9.74 -8.49 14.08
N ILE A 99 -8.89 -8.62 13.06
CA ILE A 99 -9.12 -9.52 11.93
C ILE A 99 -8.20 -10.71 12.11
N TYR A 100 -8.75 -11.82 12.56
CA TYR A 100 -8.00 -13.06 12.69
C TYR A 100 -8.01 -13.79 11.36
N VAL A 101 -6.86 -14.38 11.01
CA VAL A 101 -6.63 -15.15 9.81
C VAL A 101 -5.97 -16.46 10.19
N ASP A 102 -6.64 -17.56 9.91
CA ASP A 102 -6.07 -18.90 10.02
C ASP A 102 -5.74 -19.40 8.61
N ALA A 103 -4.48 -19.76 8.38
CA ALA A 103 -4.00 -20.30 7.11
C ALA A 103 -3.81 -21.82 7.24
N PHE A 104 -4.39 -22.54 6.28
CA PHE A 104 -4.42 -24.00 6.24
C PHE A 104 -3.57 -24.50 5.08
N ASP A 105 -2.87 -25.60 5.29
CA ASP A 105 -2.16 -26.29 4.22
C ASP A 105 -3.12 -27.12 3.36
N SER A 106 -2.59 -27.81 2.34
CA SER A 106 -3.37 -28.67 1.46
C SER A 106 -3.99 -29.90 2.14
N THR A 107 -3.67 -30.15 3.41
CA THR A 107 -4.22 -31.25 4.23
C THR A 107 -5.23 -30.75 5.27
N ASP A 108 -5.65 -29.49 5.19
CA ASP A 108 -6.54 -28.83 6.14
C ASP A 108 -5.96 -28.68 7.57
N THR A 109 -4.63 -28.69 7.71
CA THR A 109 -3.95 -28.37 8.97
C THR A 109 -3.62 -26.88 9.04
N VAL A 110 -3.96 -26.22 10.15
CA VAL A 110 -3.57 -24.83 10.39
C VAL A 110 -2.05 -24.78 10.59
N PHE A 111 -1.36 -24.04 9.73
CA PHE A 111 0.09 -23.84 9.86
C PHE A 111 0.46 -22.44 10.36
N ASP A 112 -0.46 -21.48 10.24
CA ASP A 112 -0.28 -20.13 10.77
C ASP A 112 -1.62 -19.54 11.20
N SER A 113 -1.61 -18.81 12.32
CA SER A 113 -2.73 -18.08 12.86
C SER A 113 -2.23 -16.69 13.24
N ASN A 114 -2.67 -15.68 12.48
CA ASN A 114 -2.28 -14.31 12.70
C ASN A 114 -3.51 -13.43 12.93
N TYR A 115 -3.30 -12.23 13.46
CA TYR A 115 -4.34 -11.21 13.51
C TYR A 115 -3.78 -9.85 13.09
N GLU A 116 -4.63 -9.08 12.43
CA GLU A 116 -4.35 -7.69 12.10
C GLU A 116 -5.32 -6.80 12.89
N VAL A 117 -4.84 -5.63 13.32
CA VAL A 117 -5.67 -4.68 14.06
C VAL A 117 -5.96 -3.50 13.16
N ALA A 118 -7.19 -3.47 12.63
CA ALA A 118 -7.67 -2.25 12.01
C ALA A 118 -7.91 -1.21 13.11
N PRO A 119 -7.36 0.00 12.96
CA PRO A 119 -7.67 1.09 13.86
C PRO A 119 -9.15 1.45 13.79
N CYS A 120 -9.55 2.43 14.60
CA CYS A 120 -10.88 3.01 14.57
C CYS A 120 -11.38 3.28 13.15
N VAL A 121 -12.64 2.91 12.91
CA VAL A 121 -13.30 3.09 11.61
C VAL A 121 -14.52 3.99 11.81
N TYR A 122 -14.43 5.22 11.31
CA TYR A 122 -15.47 6.24 11.46
C TYR A 122 -16.70 5.94 10.60
N PRO A 123 -17.88 6.51 10.91
CA PRO A 123 -19.07 6.42 10.08
C PRO A 123 -18.78 6.77 8.61
N GLY A 124 -19.17 5.88 7.69
CA GLY A 124 -18.95 6.04 6.25
C GLY A 124 -17.51 5.81 5.78
N GLU A 125 -16.55 5.58 6.68
CA GLU A 125 -15.16 5.36 6.30
C GLU A 125 -14.98 4.02 5.57
N ILE A 126 -14.17 4.06 4.52
CA ILE A 126 -13.70 2.90 3.75
C ILE A 126 -12.19 2.83 3.92
N ARG A 127 -11.69 1.70 4.41
CA ARG A 127 -10.25 1.45 4.58
C ARG A 127 -9.88 0.08 4.06
N LYS A 128 -8.70 -0.05 3.43
CA LYS A 128 -8.12 -1.36 3.16
C LYS A 128 -7.14 -1.75 4.24
N VAL A 129 -7.19 -3.02 4.61
CA VAL A 129 -6.28 -3.63 5.58
C VAL A 129 -5.62 -4.82 4.91
N VAL A 130 -4.33 -5.01 5.16
CA VAL A 130 -3.54 -6.12 4.64
C VAL A 130 -3.10 -6.99 5.81
N SER A 131 -3.46 -8.27 5.78
CA SER A 131 -2.88 -9.28 6.67
C SER A 131 -1.78 -10.05 5.94
N TYR A 132 -0.78 -10.52 6.69
CA TYR A 132 0.35 -11.28 6.16
C TYR A 132 0.55 -12.58 6.94
N ALA A 133 0.92 -13.64 6.23
CA ALA A 133 1.46 -14.87 6.79
C ALA A 133 2.64 -15.33 5.93
N LYS A 134 3.56 -16.07 6.56
CA LYS A 134 4.67 -16.71 5.84
C LYS A 134 4.37 -18.19 5.64
N LEU A 135 4.29 -18.63 4.39
CA LEU A 135 4.20 -20.04 4.02
C LEU A 135 5.54 -20.74 4.30
N PRO A 136 5.56 -21.77 5.17
CA PRO A 136 6.77 -22.54 5.43
C PRO A 136 7.32 -23.22 4.17
N ASP A 137 8.64 -23.42 4.12
CA ASP A 137 9.31 -24.12 3.03
C ASP A 137 8.65 -25.47 2.73
N LYS A 138 8.43 -25.75 1.44
CA LYS A 138 7.84 -27.01 0.93
C LYS A 138 6.38 -27.27 1.34
N LEU A 139 5.77 -26.41 2.16
CA LEU A 139 4.35 -26.49 2.46
C LEU A 139 3.54 -26.00 1.26
N LYS A 140 2.42 -26.66 0.98
CA LYS A 140 1.46 -26.21 -0.03
C LYS A 140 0.32 -25.51 0.68
N PHE A 141 0.06 -24.26 0.30
CA PHE A 141 -1.12 -23.53 0.76
C PHE A 141 -2.39 -24.25 0.29
N GLY A 142 -3.36 -24.41 1.20
CA GLY A 142 -4.67 -25.00 0.91
C GLY A 142 -5.76 -23.94 0.87
N ARG A 143 -6.10 -23.37 2.04
CA ARG A 143 -7.14 -22.35 2.19
C ARG A 143 -6.85 -21.43 3.37
N TYR A 144 -7.72 -20.46 3.59
CA TYR A 144 -7.71 -19.61 4.78
C TYR A 144 -9.12 -19.38 5.30
N THR A 145 -9.23 -19.01 6.56
CA THR A 145 -10.48 -18.50 7.15
C THR A 145 -10.22 -17.16 7.82
N THR A 146 -11.26 -16.32 7.84
CA THR A 146 -11.18 -14.97 8.41
C THR A 146 -12.31 -14.77 9.39
N ARG A 147 -12.04 -14.06 10.47
CA ARG A 147 -13.08 -13.55 11.37
C ARG A 147 -12.70 -12.16 11.85
N ALA A 148 -13.63 -11.22 11.72
CA ALA A 148 -13.48 -9.90 12.34
C ALA A 148 -14.24 -9.86 13.65
N VAL A 149 -13.60 -9.27 14.65
CA VAL A 149 -14.19 -9.01 15.96
C VAL A 149 -13.95 -7.53 16.27
N SER A 150 -15.03 -6.75 16.31
CA SER A 150 -14.97 -5.38 16.80
C SER A 150 -14.87 -5.39 18.33
N GLN A 151 -14.02 -4.53 18.88
CA GLN A 151 -14.03 -4.20 20.30
C GLN A 151 -14.69 -2.84 20.48
N SER A 152 -15.45 -2.65 21.55
CA SER A 152 -15.99 -1.34 21.92
C SER A 152 -14.90 -0.40 22.44
N SER A 153 -13.84 -0.97 23.01
CA SER A 153 -12.64 -0.28 23.49
C SER A 153 -11.57 -0.24 22.40
N GLY A 154 -11.09 0.96 22.07
CA GLY A 154 -10.03 1.16 21.08
C GLY A 154 -10.04 2.57 20.50
N CYS A 155 -11.22 3.19 20.49
CA CYS A 155 -11.43 4.61 20.19
C CYS A 155 -11.77 5.44 21.43
N ALA A 156 -11.60 4.87 22.62
CA ALA A 156 -11.99 5.53 23.87
C ALA A 156 -11.17 6.82 24.03
N GLY A 157 -11.86 7.96 24.12
CA GLY A 157 -11.24 9.29 24.18
C GLY A 157 -11.16 10.03 22.85
N MET A 158 -11.53 9.40 21.71
CA MET A 158 -11.66 10.13 20.46
C MET A 158 -12.95 10.96 20.45
N GLN A 159 -12.79 12.28 20.31
CA GLN A 159 -13.90 13.23 20.35
C GLN A 159 -14.47 13.58 18.97
N PHE A 160 -13.96 12.95 17.91
CA PHE A 160 -14.34 13.28 16.54
C PHE A 160 -15.52 12.43 16.05
N GLU A 161 -16.49 13.08 15.39
CA GLU A 161 -17.61 12.39 14.74
C GLU A 161 -17.20 11.75 13.40
N GLN A 162 -16.13 12.25 12.78
CA GLN A 162 -15.56 11.78 11.51
C GLN A 162 -14.03 11.82 11.61
N ASN A 163 -13.34 11.11 10.71
CA ASN A 163 -11.88 11.18 10.64
C ASN A 163 -11.46 12.59 10.18
N PRO A 164 -10.80 13.42 11.00
CA PRO A 164 -10.33 14.75 10.57
C PRO A 164 -9.12 14.69 9.64
N LEU A 165 -8.54 13.50 9.44
CA LEU A 165 -7.37 13.32 8.60
C LEU A 165 -7.74 13.07 7.14
N SER A 166 -6.99 13.69 6.23
CA SER A 166 -7.16 13.47 4.79
C SER A 166 -5.82 13.53 4.06
N VAL A 167 -5.73 12.83 2.94
CA VAL A 167 -4.59 12.93 2.03
C VAL A 167 -4.79 14.16 1.16
N ILE A 168 -3.95 15.18 1.34
CA ILE A 168 -4.02 16.46 0.62
C ILE A 168 -3.33 16.36 -0.74
N SER A 169 -2.18 15.70 -0.77
CA SER A 169 -1.44 15.44 -2.00
C SER A 169 -0.56 14.20 -1.84
N MET A 170 -0.17 13.63 -2.97
CA MET A 170 0.73 12.48 -3.06
C MET A 170 1.55 12.57 -4.34
N GLU A 171 2.79 12.13 -4.26
CA GLU A 171 3.70 11.99 -5.40
C GLU A 171 4.49 10.68 -5.29
N ILE A 172 4.53 9.89 -6.36
CA ILE A 172 5.41 8.72 -6.50
C ILE A 172 6.76 9.23 -7.02
N GLN A 173 7.80 9.19 -6.19
CA GLN A 173 9.11 9.76 -6.55
C GLN A 173 10.03 8.74 -7.25
N THR A 174 10.05 7.50 -6.75
CA THR A 174 10.88 6.41 -7.31
C THR A 174 10.13 5.08 -7.16
N THR A 175 10.71 3.98 -7.67
CA THR A 175 10.08 2.64 -7.70
C THR A 175 9.56 2.15 -6.34
N GLY A 176 10.08 2.63 -5.21
CA GLY A 176 9.61 2.23 -3.86
C GLY A 176 9.39 3.39 -2.90
N ARG A 177 9.33 4.64 -3.38
CA ARG A 177 9.24 5.83 -2.52
C ARG A 177 8.10 6.72 -2.93
N VAL A 178 7.21 6.98 -1.99
CA VAL A 178 6.03 7.83 -2.16
C VAL A 178 6.06 8.91 -1.10
N VAL A 179 5.78 10.14 -1.48
CA VAL A 179 5.66 11.27 -0.55
C VAL A 179 4.21 11.69 -0.50
N ALA A 180 3.67 11.84 0.69
CA ALA A 180 2.29 12.29 0.88
C ALA A 180 2.23 13.44 1.88
N VAL A 181 1.21 14.28 1.73
CA VAL A 181 0.88 15.35 2.67
C VAL A 181 -0.46 15.01 3.30
N ILE A 182 -0.45 14.82 4.62
CA ILE A 182 -1.65 14.54 5.40
C ILE A 182 -2.12 15.83 6.06
N GLY A 183 -3.39 16.19 5.86
CA GLY A 183 -4.03 17.34 6.48
C GLY A 183 -4.86 16.92 7.68
N ASN A 184 -5.00 17.82 8.65
CA ASN A 184 -5.88 17.67 9.80
C ASN A 184 -6.87 18.83 9.80
N SER A 185 -8.17 18.53 9.70
CA SER A 185 -9.23 19.54 9.70
C SER A 185 -9.68 19.97 11.11
N SER A 186 -9.25 19.25 12.16
CA SER A 186 -9.64 19.55 13.54
C SER A 186 -8.87 20.72 14.16
N ASP A 187 -9.40 21.23 15.27
CA ASP A 187 -8.81 22.27 16.13
C ASP A 187 -7.78 21.71 17.13
N LYS A 188 -7.48 20.40 17.07
CA LYS A 188 -6.53 19.71 17.95
C LYS A 188 -5.29 19.27 17.19
N HIS A 189 -4.16 19.27 17.88
CA HIS A 189 -2.95 18.61 17.38
C HIS A 189 -3.11 17.10 17.52
N LEU A 190 -2.62 16.37 16.51
CA LEU A 190 -2.66 14.91 16.50
C LEU A 190 -1.24 14.36 16.46
N ARG A 191 -0.86 13.55 17.44
CA ARG A 191 0.45 12.87 17.47
C ARG A 191 0.31 11.38 17.25
N ASP A 192 1.38 10.78 16.76
CA ASP A 192 1.48 9.33 16.58
C ASP A 192 0.32 8.79 15.70
N VAL A 193 0.02 9.53 14.63
CA VAL A 193 -1.02 9.17 13.65
C VAL A 193 -0.49 8.05 12.78
N GLY A 194 -1.20 6.92 12.71
CA GLY A 194 -0.85 5.82 11.82
C GLY A 194 -1.22 6.14 10.38
N VAL A 195 -0.45 5.62 9.43
CA VAL A 195 -0.76 5.70 8.00
C VAL A 195 -0.66 4.31 7.40
N ASP A 196 -1.77 3.76 6.92
CA ASP A 196 -1.76 2.53 6.11
C ASP A 196 -1.63 2.91 4.64
N ALA A 197 -0.68 2.30 3.91
CA ALA A 197 -0.52 2.55 2.48
C ALA A 197 -0.36 1.24 1.71
N LEU A 198 -1.12 1.12 0.61
CA LEU A 198 -1.10 -0.03 -0.30
C LEU A 198 -0.66 0.43 -1.68
N ALA A 199 0.32 -0.25 -2.27
CA ALA A 199 0.81 0.01 -3.62
C ALA A 199 0.24 -0.99 -4.61
N TYR A 200 -0.07 -0.48 -5.80
CA TYR A 200 -0.58 -1.24 -6.93
C TYR A 200 0.21 -0.94 -8.20
N ASP A 201 0.29 -1.91 -9.09
CA ASP A 201 0.86 -1.73 -10.42
C ASP A 201 -0.17 -1.14 -11.42
N SER A 202 0.19 -1.06 -12.70
CA SER A 202 -0.67 -0.49 -13.75
C SER A 202 -1.87 -1.35 -14.12
N THR A 203 -1.95 -2.58 -13.60
CA THR A 203 -3.04 -3.54 -13.79
C THR A 203 -3.93 -3.66 -12.55
N ASP A 204 -3.77 -2.77 -11.58
CA ASP A 204 -4.44 -2.80 -10.28
C ASP A 204 -4.13 -4.06 -9.44
N GLU A 205 -2.99 -4.71 -9.69
CA GLU A 205 -2.48 -5.77 -8.82
C GLU A 205 -1.74 -5.18 -7.64
N TYR A 206 -1.96 -5.73 -6.44
CA TYR A 206 -1.25 -5.29 -5.24
C TYR A 206 0.18 -5.80 -5.29
N ILE A 207 1.12 -4.91 -4.98
CA ILE A 207 2.56 -5.18 -5.06
C ILE A 207 3.31 -4.85 -3.77
N GLY A 208 2.61 -4.38 -2.72
CA GLY A 208 3.20 -4.13 -1.41
C GLY A 208 2.40 -3.17 -0.53
N SER A 209 2.74 -3.12 0.76
CA SER A 209 2.15 -2.18 1.73
C SER A 209 3.19 -1.66 2.72
N THR A 210 2.91 -0.53 3.35
CA THR A 210 3.72 0.04 4.43
C THR A 210 2.82 0.73 5.46
N HIS A 211 3.28 0.80 6.71
CA HIS A 211 2.48 1.25 7.85
C HIS A 211 3.23 2.23 8.78
N PRO A 212 3.73 3.38 8.29
CA PRO A 212 4.48 4.31 9.13
C PRO A 212 3.59 5.17 10.03
N PHE A 213 4.24 6.00 10.84
CA PHE A 213 3.60 6.95 11.76
C PHE A 213 4.04 8.38 11.47
N LEU A 214 3.09 9.31 11.62
CA LEU A 214 3.32 10.75 11.68
C LEU A 214 3.46 11.17 13.15
N ASN A 215 4.59 11.76 13.51
CA ASN A 215 4.84 12.24 14.88
C ASN A 215 3.89 13.37 15.29
N LEU A 216 3.52 14.27 14.37
CA LEU A 216 2.64 15.40 14.62
C LEU A 216 1.94 15.83 13.33
N VAL A 217 0.62 16.01 13.40
CA VAL A 217 -0.19 16.73 12.43
C VAL A 217 -0.84 17.92 13.16
N PRO A 218 -0.40 19.16 12.91
CA PRO A 218 -0.90 20.31 13.65
C PRO A 218 -2.41 20.54 13.46
N ALA A 219 -3.07 21.18 14.42
CA ALA A 219 -4.45 21.67 14.28
C ALA A 219 -4.58 22.53 13.02
N HIS A 220 -5.61 22.28 12.20
CA HIS A 220 -5.82 22.89 10.88
C HIS A 220 -4.59 22.86 9.94
N GLY A 221 -3.64 21.97 10.24
CA GLY A 221 -2.32 21.95 9.64
C GLY A 221 -2.13 20.79 8.68
N LYS A 222 -0.89 20.65 8.23
CA LYS A 222 -0.45 19.58 7.33
C LYS A 222 0.87 19.00 7.82
N ALA A 223 1.08 17.72 7.56
CA ALA A 223 2.33 17.03 7.83
C ALA A 223 2.77 16.23 6.60
N ARG A 224 4.06 16.28 6.28
CA ARG A 224 4.66 15.48 5.21
C ARG A 224 5.08 14.13 5.76
N ILE A 225 4.72 13.05 5.07
CA ILE A 225 5.23 11.71 5.33
C ILE A 225 5.88 11.13 4.08
N GLU A 226 6.89 10.31 4.33
CA GLU A 226 7.55 9.52 3.31
C GLU A 226 7.25 8.05 3.56
N LEU A 227 6.75 7.39 2.51
CA LEU A 227 6.31 6.01 2.52
C LEU A 227 7.36 5.20 1.73
N GLY A 228 8.10 4.38 2.46
CA GLY A 228 9.00 3.39 1.88
C GLY A 228 8.28 2.05 1.68
N PHE A 229 8.22 1.59 0.44
CA PHE A 229 7.81 0.24 0.08
C PHE A 229 9.08 -0.58 -0.10
N PHE A 230 9.38 -1.46 0.86
CA PHE A 230 10.53 -2.36 0.76
C PHE A 230 10.19 -3.47 -0.23
N GLU A 231 10.93 -3.52 -1.33
CA GLU A 231 10.83 -4.55 -2.37
C GLU A 231 9.41 -4.73 -2.96
N PRO A 232 8.81 -3.68 -3.56
CA PRO A 232 7.55 -3.87 -4.25
C PRO A 232 7.75 -4.87 -5.39
N TRP A 233 6.80 -5.80 -5.57
CA TRP A 233 6.91 -6.86 -6.59
C TRP A 233 6.77 -6.36 -8.03
N GLY A 234 6.77 -5.05 -8.23
CA GLY A 234 6.62 -4.38 -9.51
C GLY A 234 6.81 -2.87 -9.39
N ARG A 235 6.52 -2.17 -10.49
CA ARG A 235 6.53 -0.70 -10.52
C ARG A 235 5.24 -0.15 -9.94
N ILE A 236 5.36 0.68 -8.91
CA ILE A 236 4.22 1.40 -8.34
C ILE A 236 3.63 2.35 -9.38
N SER A 237 2.35 2.12 -9.72
CA SER A 237 1.57 2.98 -10.62
C SER A 237 0.41 3.65 -9.90
N LYS A 238 -0.07 3.06 -8.80
CA LYS A 238 -1.12 3.61 -7.94
C LYS A 238 -0.82 3.32 -6.48
N VAL A 239 -1.21 4.23 -5.59
CA VAL A 239 -1.11 4.04 -4.14
C VAL A 239 -2.41 4.49 -3.51
N GLU A 240 -2.89 3.72 -2.54
CA GLU A 240 -4.00 4.11 -1.67
C GLU A 240 -3.44 4.36 -0.27
N ILE A 241 -3.78 5.50 0.34
CA ILE A 241 -3.29 5.91 1.67
C ILE A 241 -4.48 6.16 2.59
N TYR A 242 -4.40 5.61 3.80
CA TYR A 242 -5.42 5.72 4.84
C TYR A 242 -4.78 6.21 6.15
N PRO A 243 -4.79 7.53 6.42
CA PRO A 243 -4.42 8.06 7.73
C PRO A 243 -5.45 7.64 8.77
N ALA A 244 -4.98 7.19 9.93
CA ALA A 244 -5.83 6.56 10.92
C ALA A 244 -5.39 6.84 12.35
N PHE A 245 -6.38 6.91 13.24
CA PHE A 245 -6.17 6.93 14.68
C PHE A 245 -5.89 5.53 15.18
N ARG A 246 -4.70 5.30 15.72
CA ARG A 246 -4.37 4.06 16.42
C ARG A 246 -4.53 4.24 17.93
N SER A 247 -4.42 3.15 18.68
CA SER A 247 -4.45 3.18 20.15
C SER A 247 -3.36 4.06 20.77
N ILE A 248 -2.27 4.34 20.03
CA ILE A 248 -1.18 5.21 20.46
C ILE A 248 -1.36 6.67 20.06
N THR A 249 -2.35 6.99 19.23
CA THR A 249 -2.57 8.36 18.75
C THR A 249 -3.00 9.25 19.90
N ARG A 250 -2.36 10.41 20.05
CA ARG A 250 -2.65 11.39 21.11
C ARG A 250 -3.27 12.65 20.54
N ILE A 251 -4.25 13.19 21.25
CA ILE A 251 -4.97 14.42 20.92
C ILE A 251 -4.51 15.49 21.92
N GLU A 252 -3.95 16.59 21.42
CA GLU A 252 -3.42 17.72 22.20
C GLU A 252 -4.15 19.03 21.87
#